data_AF-A0A4Y2KNS9-F1
#
_entry.id   AF-A0A4Y2KNS9-F1
#
_cell.length_a   1.000
_cell.length_b   1.000
_cell.length_c   1.000
_cell.angle_alpha   90.00
_cell.angle_beta   90.00
_cell.angle_gamma   90.00
#
_symmetry.space_group_name_H-M   'P 1'
#
loop_
_entity.id
_entity.type
_entity.pdbx_description
1 polymer ?
#
loop_
_entity_poly.entity_id
_entity_poly.type
_entity_poly.pdbx_seq_one_letter_code
_entity_poly.pdbx_strand_id
1 'polypeptide(L)'
;MRVTIESLRKKQSPGQCYNCQEFFHHSRLCTRNPRCMKCAGPHRSRECPKPKDTPPKCLHCNGPHTANFTGCPKNPVNRRTFSEAPENAWADPAIIA
;
A
#
# COMPACT_ATOMS: atom_id res chain seq x y z
N MET A 1 40.73 10.47 -8.87
CA MET A 1 39.26 10.54 -9.09
C MET A 1 38.59 10.47 -7.71
N ARG A 2 37.97 11.56 -7.23
CA ARG A 2 37.26 11.57 -5.94
C ARG A 2 35.81 11.20 -6.20
N VAL A 3 35.34 10.12 -5.56
CA VAL A 3 33.94 9.69 -5.61
C VAL A 3 33.31 9.99 -4.26
N THR A 4 32.19 10.70 -4.28
CA THR A 4 31.41 11.00 -3.07
C THR A 4 30.28 10.00 -2.98
N ILE A 5 30.24 9.22 -1.89
CA ILE A 5 29.20 8.22 -1.66
C ILE A 5 28.13 8.85 -0.77
N GLU A 6 26.90 8.98 -1.28
CA GLU A 6 25.75 9.40 -0.49
C GLU A 6 24.91 8.20 -0.04
N SER A 7 24.22 8.35 1.10
CA SER A 7 23.33 7.33 1.62
C SER A 7 22.03 7.27 0.83
N LEU A 8 21.53 6.06 0.57
CA LEU A 8 20.26 5.86 -0.11
C LEU A 8 19.12 6.49 0.70
N ARG A 9 18.36 7.40 0.06
CA ARG A 9 17.18 8.01 0.68
C ARG A 9 16.16 6.92 1.02
N LYS A 10 15.84 6.78 2.31
CA LYS A 10 14.79 5.86 2.78
C LYS A 10 13.44 6.33 2.25
N LYS A 11 12.73 5.44 1.53
CA LYS A 11 11.36 5.69 1.10
C LYS A 11 10.43 5.52 2.30
N GLN A 12 9.68 6.56 2.63
CA GLN A 12 8.77 6.56 3.78
C GLN A 12 7.49 5.74 3.54
N SER A 13 7.15 5.44 2.28
CA SER A 13 5.96 4.64 1.94
C SER A 13 6.31 3.21 1.57
N PRO A 14 5.58 2.21 2.13
CA PRO A 14 5.65 0.84 1.64
C PRO A 14 5.41 0.78 0.13
N GLY A 15 6.11 -0.13 -0.54
CA GLY A 15 5.85 -0.41 -1.94
C GLY A 15 4.40 -0.85 -2.15
N GLN A 16 3.71 -0.21 -3.10
CA GLN A 16 2.41 -0.65 -3.58
C GLN A 16 2.60 -1.53 -4.81
N CYS A 17 1.93 -2.68 -4.81
CA CYS A 17 1.97 -3.63 -5.90
C CYS A 17 1.11 -3.15 -7.07
N TYR A 18 1.71 -2.87 -8.22
CA TYR A 18 0.96 -2.47 -9.43
C TYR A 18 0.07 -3.58 -10.03
N ASN A 19 0.21 -4.84 -9.59
CA ASN A 19 -0.67 -5.92 -10.02
C ASN A 19 -1.99 -5.89 -9.24
N CYS A 20 -1.94 -6.07 -7.92
CA CYS A 20 -3.14 -6.18 -7.06
C CYS A 20 -3.47 -4.92 -6.24
N GLN A 21 -2.67 -3.86 -6.34
CA GLN A 21 -2.73 -2.59 -5.61
C GLN A 21 -2.54 -2.68 -4.09
N GLU A 22 -2.25 -3.85 -3.54
CA GLU A 22 -1.94 -4.05 -2.13
C GLU A 22 -0.52 -3.61 -1.76
N PHE A 23 -0.26 -3.39 -0.47
CA PHE A 23 1.01 -2.91 0.04
C PHE A 23 1.97 -4.06 0.42
N PHE A 24 3.23 -3.71 0.73
CA PHE A 24 4.26 -4.59 1.32
C PHE A 24 4.79 -5.70 0.43
N HIS A 25 4.58 -5.64 -0.89
CA HIS A 25 5.23 -6.54 -1.84
C HIS A 25 5.37 -5.91 -3.23
N HIS A 26 6.26 -6.48 -4.04
CA HIS A 26 6.51 -6.04 -5.40
C HIS A 26 5.67 -6.82 -6.42
N SER A 27 5.25 -6.15 -7.50
CA SER A 27 4.45 -6.77 -8.57
C SER A 27 5.11 -7.98 -9.21
N ARG A 28 6.45 -8.03 -9.25
CA ARG A 28 7.20 -9.13 -9.86
C ARG A 28 6.96 -10.48 -9.18
N LEU A 29 6.65 -10.48 -7.89
CA LEU A 29 6.41 -11.67 -7.08
C LEU A 29 4.93 -11.86 -6.73
N CYS A 30 4.06 -11.05 -7.34
CA CYS A 30 2.64 -11.06 -7.02
C CYS A 30 1.90 -12.12 -7.86
N THR A 31 1.34 -13.13 -7.20
CA THR A 31 0.49 -14.17 -7.82
C THR A 31 -1.01 -13.86 -7.71
N ARG A 32 -1.38 -12.72 -7.12
CA ARG A 32 -2.79 -12.32 -6.94
C ARG A 32 -3.43 -11.86 -8.25
N ASN A 33 -4.76 -11.92 -8.30
CA ASN A 33 -5.53 -11.36 -9.41
C ASN A 33 -5.29 -9.86 -9.58
N PRO A 34 -5.21 -9.36 -10.83
CA PRO A 34 -4.97 -7.96 -11.09
C PRO A 34 -6.15 -7.10 -10.61
N ARG A 35 -5.84 -5.92 -10.08
CA ARG A 35 -6.81 -4.90 -9.69
C ARG A 35 -6.43 -3.57 -10.31
N CYS A 36 -7.42 -2.87 -10.84
CA CYS A 36 -7.20 -1.59 -11.48
C CYS A 36 -7.03 -0.48 -10.45
N MET A 37 -5.93 0.27 -10.52
CA MET A 37 -5.63 1.40 -9.65
C MET A 37 -6.64 2.54 -9.79
N LYS A 38 -7.28 2.68 -10.96
CA LYS A 38 -8.22 3.75 -11.28
C LYS A 38 -9.64 3.46 -10.82
N CYS A 39 -10.11 2.22 -10.97
CA CYS A 39 -11.52 1.89 -10.82
C CYS A 39 -11.80 0.68 -9.90
N ALA A 40 -10.76 0.09 -9.30
CA ALA A 40 -10.83 -1.10 -8.45
C ALA A 40 -11.35 -2.39 -9.12
N GLY A 41 -11.54 -2.40 -10.44
CA GLY A 41 -12.01 -3.55 -11.22
C GLY A 41 -10.98 -4.68 -11.40
N PRO A 42 -11.42 -5.88 -11.85
CA PRO A 42 -10.60 -7.10 -11.93
C PRO A 42 -9.74 -7.16 -13.22
N HIS A 43 -8.94 -6.12 -13.46
CA HIS A 43 -8.07 -6.01 -14.64
C HIS A 43 -6.86 -5.14 -14.33
N ARG A 44 -5.85 -5.15 -15.21
CA ARG A 44 -4.67 -4.29 -15.05
C ARG A 44 -5.02 -2.84 -15.40
N SER A 45 -4.40 -1.87 -14.74
CA SER A 45 -4.68 -0.44 -14.99
C SER A 45 -4.48 0.02 -16.45
N ARG A 46 -3.69 -0.71 -17.24
CA ARG A 46 -3.47 -0.48 -18.67
C ARG A 46 -4.65 -0.92 -19.55
N GLU A 47 -5.42 -1.91 -19.09
CA GLU A 47 -6.60 -2.47 -19.76
C GLU A 47 -7.90 -1.81 -19.27
N CYS A 48 -7.80 -0.72 -18.50
CA CYS A 48 -8.98 -0.08 -17.93
C CYS A 48 -9.84 0.53 -19.05
N PRO A 49 -11.11 0.12 -19.20
CA PRO A 49 -12.00 0.65 -20.24
C PRO A 49 -12.48 2.07 -19.92
N LYS A 50 -12.31 2.51 -18.66
CA LYS A 50 -12.79 3.83 -18.24
C LYS A 50 -11.91 4.95 -18.81
N PRO A 51 -12.51 5.99 -19.43
CA PRO A 51 -11.77 7.17 -19.87
C PRO A 51 -11.16 7.91 -18.68
N LYS A 52 -10.13 8.73 -18.97
CA LYS A 52 -9.38 9.46 -17.95
C LYS A 52 -10.24 10.43 -17.14
N ASP A 53 -11.34 10.91 -17.73
CA ASP A 53 -12.25 11.89 -17.12
C ASP A 53 -13.24 11.26 -16.14
N THR A 54 -13.28 9.93 -16.05
CA THR A 54 -14.15 9.28 -15.06
C THR A 54 -13.59 9.44 -13.65
N PRO A 55 -14.46 9.68 -12.65
CA PRO A 55 -14.02 9.77 -11.27
C PRO A 55 -13.37 8.46 -10.84
N PRO A 56 -12.14 8.49 -10.32
CA PRO A 56 -11.46 7.29 -9.85
C PRO A 56 -12.14 6.75 -8.60
N LYS A 57 -11.99 5.45 -8.38
CA LYS A 57 -12.45 4.76 -7.18
C LYS A 57 -11.28 4.07 -6.50
N CYS A 58 -11.03 4.42 -5.25
CA CYS A 58 -9.95 3.85 -4.47
C CYS A 58 -10.27 2.40 -4.09
N LEU A 59 -9.32 1.48 -4.33
CA LEU A 59 -9.49 0.08 -3.95
C LEU A 59 -9.64 -0.12 -2.43
N HIS A 60 -8.94 0.68 -1.64
CA HIS A 60 -8.83 0.46 -0.20
C HIS A 60 -9.94 1.14 0.62
N CYS A 61 -10.36 2.35 0.23
CA CYS A 61 -11.36 3.13 0.97
C CYS A 61 -12.62 3.47 0.17
N ASN A 62 -12.70 3.07 -1.11
CA ASN A 62 -13.79 3.41 -2.03
C ASN A 62 -14.03 4.92 -2.29
N GLY A 63 -13.14 5.79 -1.81
CA GLY A 63 -13.22 7.24 -2.03
C GLY A 63 -12.90 7.67 -3.47
N PRO A 64 -13.18 8.95 -3.82
CA PRO A 64 -13.04 9.51 -5.17
C PRO A 64 -11.57 9.86 -5.49
N HIS A 65 -10.67 8.89 -5.39
CA HIS A 65 -9.24 9.02 -5.71
C HIS A 65 -8.66 7.68 -6.16
N THR A 66 -7.49 7.68 -6.79
CA THR A 66 -6.78 6.47 -7.21
C THR A 66 -6.20 5.70 -6.01
N ALA A 67 -6.03 4.39 -6.13
CA ALA A 67 -5.51 3.56 -5.02
C ALA A 67 -4.12 3.96 -4.51
N ASN A 68 -3.33 4.71 -5.29
CA ASN A 68 -2.00 5.20 -4.93
C ASN A 68 -1.99 6.61 -4.31
N PHE A 69 -3.16 7.21 -4.08
CA PHE A 69 -3.26 8.54 -3.49
C PHE A 69 -2.68 8.57 -2.09
N THR A 70 -1.66 9.41 -1.87
CA THR A 70 -0.93 9.49 -0.60
C THR A 70 -1.80 9.91 0.56
N GLY A 71 -2.84 10.73 0.32
CA GLY A 71 -3.80 11.17 1.33
C GLY A 71 -4.90 10.16 1.66
N CYS A 72 -4.88 8.94 1.10
CA CYS A 72 -5.88 7.93 1.41
C CYS A 72 -5.80 7.54 2.91
N PRO A 73 -6.91 7.52 3.67
CA PRO A 73 -6.90 7.15 5.09
C PRO A 73 -6.47 5.69 5.33
N LYS A 74 -6.58 4.83 4.30
CA LYS A 74 -6.14 3.43 4.32
C LYS A 74 -4.72 3.23 3.79
N ASN A 75 -4.02 4.31 3.41
CA ASN A 75 -2.60 4.24 3.11
C ASN A 75 -1.83 3.89 4.40
N PRO A 76 -0.97 2.86 4.40
CA PRO A 76 -0.19 2.46 5.58
C PRO A 76 0.61 3.61 6.22
N VAL A 77 1.07 4.59 5.44
CA VAL A 77 1.79 5.77 5.98
C VAL A 77 0.89 6.66 6.83
N ASN A 78 -0.40 6.71 6.51
CA ASN A 78 -1.38 7.51 7.24
C ASN A 78 -2.00 6.73 8.41
N ARG A 79 -1.78 5.41 8.46
CA ARG A 79 -2.12 4.58 9.61
C ARG A 79 -1.08 4.83 10.71
N ARG A 80 -1.15 6.03 11.28
CA ARG A 80 -0.40 6.40 12.47
C ARG A 80 -0.83 5.46 13.59
N THR A 81 0.16 5.05 14.36
CA THR A 81 0.11 4.19 15.54
C THR A 81 -0.09 2.69 15.25
N PHE A 82 1.03 1.96 15.32
CA PHE A 82 0.97 0.69 16.05
C PHE A 82 0.38 1.04 17.42
N SER A 83 -0.69 0.34 17.84
CA SER A 83 -1.17 0.46 19.22
C SER A 83 0.02 0.20 20.15
N GLU A 84 0.22 1.05 21.16
CA GLU A 84 1.19 0.75 22.21
C GLU A 84 0.87 -0.64 22.76
N ALA A 85 1.90 -1.48 22.85
CA ALA A 85 1.73 -2.77 23.49
C ALA A 85 1.29 -2.49 24.95
N PRO A 86 0.27 -3.19 25.47
CA PRO A 86 -0.08 -3.05 26.87
C PRO A 86 1.14 -3.37 27.73
N GLU A 87 1.31 -2.65 28.85
CA GLU A 87 2.48 -2.71 29.74
C GLU A 87 2.87 -4.14 30.16
N ASN A 88 1.91 -5.06 30.13
CA ASN A 88 2.06 -6.46 30.53
C ASN A 88 1.96 -7.47 29.38
N ALA A 89 2.20 -7.06 28.12
CA ALA A 89 2.05 -7.92 26.94
C ALA A 89 2.84 -9.24 26.98
N TRP A 90 3.91 -9.32 27.79
CA TRP A 90 4.73 -10.53 27.98
C TRP A 90 4.51 -11.25 29.31
N ALA A 91 3.62 -10.72 30.17
CA ALA A 91 3.27 -11.32 31.45
C ALA A 91 1.97 -12.14 31.39
N ASP A 92 1.32 -12.22 30.22
CA ASP A 92 0.11 -13.03 30.03
C ASP A 92 0.46 -14.52 30.16
N PRO A 93 -0.03 -15.22 31.21
CA PRO A 93 0.25 -16.64 31.42
C PRO A 93 -0.27 -17.51 30.27
N ALA A 94 -1.23 -17.03 29.47
CA ALA A 94 -1.75 -17.74 28.30
C ALA A 94 -0.77 -17.78 27.12
N ILE A 95 0.30 -16.96 27.11
CA ILE A 95 1.32 -16.94 26.04
C ILE A 95 2.49 -17.90 26.35
N ILE A 96 2.66 -18.31 27.61
CA ILE A 96 3.80 -19.12 28.09
C ILE A 96 3.46 -20.63 28.16
N ALA A 97 2.21 -21.02 27.88
CA ALA A 97 1.75 -22.40 27.88
C ALA A 97 1.95 -23.11 26.53
#